data_AF-X0T872-F1
#
_entry.id   AF-X0T872-F1
#
_cell.length_a   1.000
_cell.length_b   1.000
_cell.length_c   1.000
_cell.angle_alpha   90.00
_cell.angle_beta   90.00
_cell.angle_gamma   90.00
#
_symmetry.space_group_name_H-M   'P 1'
#
loop_
_entity.id
_entity.type
_entity.pdbx_description
1 polymer ?
#
loop_
_entity_poly.entity_id
_entity_poly.type
_entity_poly.pdbx_seq_one_letter_code
_entity_poly.pdbx_strand_id
1 'polypeptide(L)'
;MLTAGRALMFSRGYRTSSTGGHVAVVKFLNISLESEAKDRMIMIFNGMRKKRHRIVYEEMDIVTEKEAEQALKWAEEFVERIFEMVRT
;
A
#
# COMPACT_ATOMS: atom_id res chain seq x y z
N MET A 1 -3.14 4.30 1.76
CA MET A 1 -2.09 3.51 1.07
C MET A 1 -2.28 3.38 -0.45
N LEU A 2 -3.33 2.74 -0.98
CA LEU A 2 -3.47 2.55 -2.45
C LEU A 2 -3.37 3.87 -3.23
N THR A 3 -4.12 4.89 -2.83
CA THR A 3 -4.14 6.19 -3.51
C THR A 3 -2.77 6.88 -3.46
N ALA A 4 -2.05 6.77 -2.35
CA ALA A 4 -0.68 7.27 -2.25
C ALA A 4 0.24 6.51 -3.22
N GLY A 5 0.18 5.17 -3.26
CA GLY A 5 0.93 4.38 -4.25
C GLY A 5 0.64 4.78 -5.70
N ARG A 6 -0.63 5.10 -6.01
CA ARG A 6 -1.01 5.66 -7.31
C ARG A 6 -0.43 7.05 -7.56
N ALA A 7 -0.41 7.92 -6.55
CA ALA A 7 0.20 9.24 -6.66
C ALA A 7 1.70 9.15 -6.98
N LEU A 8 2.41 8.21 -6.34
CA LEU A 8 3.82 7.95 -6.64
C LEU A 8 4.05 7.42 -8.06
N MET A 9 3.17 6.55 -8.54
CA MET A 9 3.21 6.10 -9.93
C MET A 9 3.01 7.28 -10.88
N PHE A 10 2.02 8.13 -10.59
CA PHE A 10 1.68 9.29 -11.40
C PHE A 10 2.80 10.33 -11.43
N SER A 11 3.44 10.62 -10.30
CA SER A 11 4.59 11.53 -10.25
C SER A 11 5.78 11.05 -11.08
N ARG A 12 5.88 9.75 -11.33
CA ARG A 12 6.90 9.14 -12.22
C ARG A 12 6.40 8.90 -13.65
N GLY A 13 5.27 9.48 -14.05
CA GLY A 13 4.72 9.39 -15.40
C GLY A 13 3.95 8.10 -15.72
N TYR A 14 3.64 7.27 -14.72
CA TYR A 14 2.89 6.04 -14.90
C TYR A 14 1.43 6.18 -14.46
N ARG A 15 0.51 5.52 -15.15
CA ARG A 15 -0.91 5.42 -14.76
C ARG A 15 -1.26 3.97 -14.42
N THR A 16 -2.01 3.75 -13.34
CA THR A 16 -2.47 2.40 -13.00
C THR A 16 -3.56 1.93 -13.95
N SER A 17 -3.52 0.65 -14.31
CA SER A 17 -4.60 -0.03 -15.02
C SER A 17 -5.93 0.02 -14.25
N SER A 18 -7.04 0.01 -14.99
CA SER A 18 -8.40 -0.07 -14.44
C SER A 18 -8.66 -1.42 -13.77
N THR A 19 -8.08 -2.50 -14.29
CA THR A 19 -8.15 -3.85 -13.73
C THR A 19 -6.88 -4.18 -12.94
N GLY A 20 -7.02 -4.85 -11.79
CA GLY A 20 -5.87 -5.29 -10.99
C GLY A 20 -4.99 -4.17 -10.41
N GLY A 21 -5.49 -2.93 -10.36
CA GLY A 21 -4.68 -1.75 -10.04
C GLY A 21 -3.92 -1.83 -8.71
N HIS A 22 -4.43 -2.55 -7.72
CA HIS A 22 -3.72 -2.76 -6.45
C HIS A 22 -2.43 -3.59 -6.62
N VAL A 23 -2.47 -4.63 -7.46
CA VAL A 23 -1.31 -5.51 -7.71
C VAL A 23 -0.27 -4.75 -8.53
N ALA A 24 -0.71 -3.94 -9.49
CA ALA A 24 0.18 -3.07 -10.26
C ALA A 24 0.97 -2.12 -9.33
N VAL A 25 0.30 -1.50 -8.36
CA VAL A 25 0.95 -0.62 -7.36
C VAL A 25 1.96 -1.40 -6.51
N VAL A 26 1.62 -2.60 -6.03
CA VAL A 26 2.56 -3.44 -5.26
C VAL A 26 3.82 -3.76 -6.08
N LYS A 27 3.65 -4.19 -7.34
CA LYS A 27 4.77 -4.51 -8.24
C LYS A 27 5.62 -3.27 -8.54
N PHE A 28 4.98 -2.13 -8.79
CA PHE A 28 5.67 -0.86 -9.02
C PHE A 28 6.54 -0.47 -7.82
N LEU A 29 5.97 -0.49 -6.60
CA LEU A 29 6.75 -0.19 -5.38
C LEU A 29 7.93 -1.16 -5.22
N ASN A 30 7.76 -2.42 -5.64
CA ASN A 30 8.82 -3.42 -5.60
C ASN A 30 9.97 -3.17 -6.59
N ILE A 31 9.76 -2.41 -7.65
CA ILE A 31 10.82 -2.07 -8.60
C ILE A 31 11.37 -0.66 -8.39
N SER A 32 10.57 0.26 -7.86
CA SER A 32 10.92 1.70 -7.79
C SER A 32 11.58 2.14 -6.48
N LEU A 33 11.64 1.27 -5.49
CA LEU A 33 12.26 1.56 -4.19
C LEU A 33 13.49 0.64 -4.03
N GLU A 34 14.56 1.12 -3.40
CA GLU A 34 15.82 0.37 -3.26
C GLU A 34 16.24 0.12 -1.80
N SER A 35 15.57 0.72 -0.81
CA SER A 35 15.93 0.61 0.63
C SER A 35 15.26 -0.57 1.33
N GLU A 36 15.81 -1.15 2.40
CA GLU A 36 15.10 -2.13 3.27
C GLU A 36 13.73 -1.63 3.79
N ALA A 37 13.61 -0.30 3.94
CA ALA A 37 12.37 0.38 4.29
C ALA A 37 11.22 0.07 3.29
N LYS A 38 11.55 -0.29 2.05
CA LYS A 38 10.64 -0.75 0.99
C LYS A 38 9.96 -2.06 1.36
N ASP A 39 10.72 -3.05 1.80
CA ASP A 39 10.21 -4.42 1.93
C ASP A 39 9.14 -4.45 3.02
N ARG A 40 9.38 -3.71 4.10
CA ARG A 40 8.37 -3.46 5.15
C ARG A 40 7.13 -2.77 4.58
N MET A 41 7.28 -1.68 3.80
CA MET A 41 6.13 -0.96 3.22
C MET A 41 5.30 -1.83 2.27
N ILE A 42 5.98 -2.62 1.42
CA ILE A 42 5.34 -3.55 0.48
C ILE A 42 4.62 -4.65 1.24
N MET A 43 5.27 -5.24 2.25
CA MET A 43 4.69 -6.29 3.08
C MET A 43 3.41 -5.79 3.76
N ILE A 44 3.46 -4.62 4.39
CA ILE A 44 2.31 -3.98 5.04
C ILE A 44 1.19 -3.76 4.02
N PHE A 45 1.48 -3.08 2.91
CA PHE A 45 0.45 -2.72 1.94
C PHE A 45 -0.21 -3.96 1.32
N ASN A 46 0.59 -4.96 0.94
CA ASN A 46 0.06 -6.20 0.37
C ASN A 46 -0.71 -7.03 1.42
N GLY A 47 -0.22 -7.09 2.66
CA GLY A 47 -0.89 -7.77 3.76
C GLY A 47 -2.28 -7.19 4.03
N MET A 48 -2.36 -5.86 4.19
CA MET A 48 -3.62 -5.15 4.41
C MET A 48 -4.57 -5.27 3.21
N ARG A 49 -4.04 -5.24 1.98
CA ARG A 49 -4.84 -5.48 0.76
C ARG A 49 -5.44 -6.89 0.75
N LYS A 50 -4.66 -7.91 1.09
CA LYS A 50 -5.12 -9.32 1.15
C LYS A 50 -6.16 -9.49 2.26
N LYS A 51 -5.92 -8.98 3.47
CA LYS A 51 -6.88 -9.06 4.58
C LYS A 51 -8.21 -8.39 4.23
N ARG A 52 -8.18 -7.18 3.63
CA ARG A 52 -9.39 -6.51 3.12
C ARG A 52 -10.12 -7.38 2.08
N HIS A 53 -9.40 -7.98 1.13
CA HIS A 53 -10.03 -8.82 0.10
C HIS A 53 -10.80 -9.99 0.73
N ARG A 54 -10.16 -10.70 1.66
CA ARG A 54 -10.75 -11.82 2.37
C ARG A 54 -11.99 -11.39 3.17
N ILE A 55 -11.88 -10.34 3.98
CA ILE A 55 -12.99 -9.81 4.80
C ILE A 55 -14.19 -9.39 3.96
N VAL A 56 -13.95 -8.77 2.80
CA VAL A 56 -15.03 -8.19 1.98
C VAL A 56 -15.69 -9.24 1.08
N TYR A 57 -14.95 -10.24 0.61
CA TYR A 57 -15.43 -11.12 -0.46
C TYR A 57 -15.40 -12.62 -0.15
N GLU A 58 -14.59 -13.08 0.80
CA GLU A 58 -14.41 -14.51 1.06
C GLU A 58 -15.16 -14.93 2.33
N GLU A 59 -14.73 -14.43 3.49
CA GLU A 59 -15.31 -14.79 4.78
C GLU A 59 -15.15 -13.68 5.82
N MET A 60 -16.10 -13.61 6.76
CA MET A 60 -15.98 -12.71 7.90
C MET A 60 -14.74 -13.07 8.74
N ASP A 61 -13.90 -12.08 9.00
CA ASP A 61 -12.73 -12.18 9.87
C ASP A 61 -12.86 -11.14 11.00
N ILE A 62 -12.21 -11.40 12.13
CA ILE A 62 -12.21 -10.50 13.27
C ILE A 62 -10.99 -9.57 13.17
N VAL A 63 -11.19 -8.30 13.48
CA VAL A 63 -10.12 -7.32 13.62
C VAL A 63 -10.15 -6.81 15.05
N THR A 64 -9.08 -7.04 15.79
CA THR A 64 -8.92 -6.51 17.14
C THR A 64 -8.62 -5.01 17.09
N GLU A 65 -8.93 -4.29 18.18
CA GLU A 65 -8.60 -2.87 18.32
C GLU A 65 -7.10 -2.61 18.08
N LYS A 66 -6.24 -3.41 18.71
CA LYS A 66 -4.78 -3.32 18.54
C LYS A 66 -4.33 -3.50 17.09
N GLU A 67 -4.94 -4.43 16.34
CA GLU A 67 -4.63 -4.60 14.92
C GLU A 67 -5.09 -3.39 14.11
N ALA A 68 -6.24 -2.81 14.43
CA ALA A 68 -6.76 -1.62 13.75
C ALA A 68 -5.85 -0.39 14.00
N GLU A 69 -5.44 -0.17 15.25
CA GLU A 69 -4.49 0.90 15.61
C GLU A 69 -3.15 0.73 14.90
N GLN A 70 -2.60 -0.49 14.91
CA GLN A 70 -1.34 -0.77 14.27
C GLN A 70 -1.42 -0.60 12.74
N ALA A 71 -2.53 -1.00 12.13
CA ALA A 71 -2.80 -0.80 10.72
C ALA A 71 -2.92 0.70 10.35
N LEU A 72 -3.52 1.51 11.22
CA LEU A 72 -3.60 2.96 11.04
C LEU A 72 -2.21 3.59 11.06
N LYS A 73 -1.41 3.28 12.08
CA LYS A 73 -0.03 3.78 12.21
C LYS A 73 0.82 3.43 10.97
N TRP A 74 0.72 2.18 10.50
CA TRP A 74 1.42 1.77 9.29
C TRP A 74 0.92 2.49 8.03
N ALA A 75 -0.38 2.77 7.94
CA ALA A 75 -0.93 3.52 6.82
C ALA A 75 -0.44 4.97 6.80
N GLU A 76 -0.32 5.61 7.95
CA GLU A 76 0.25 6.95 8.12
C GLU A 76 1.72 6.99 7.70
N GLU A 77 2.55 6.11 8.27
CA GLU A 77 3.97 5.98 7.92
C GLU A 77 4.16 5.74 6.40
N PHE A 78 3.30 4.93 5.80
CA PHE A 78 3.34 4.66 4.36
C PHE A 78 3.02 5.89 3.52
N VAL A 79 1.99 6.66 3.92
CA VAL A 79 1.57 7.86 3.18
C VAL A 79 2.62 8.95 3.28
N GLU A 80 3.18 9.17 4.48
CA GLU A 80 4.22 10.18 4.71
C GLU A 80 5.45 9.95 3.82
N ARG A 81 5.95 8.71 3.80
CA ARG A 81 7.11 8.35 2.95
C ARG A 81 6.85 8.57 1.47
N ILE A 82 5.65 8.23 0.99
CA ILE A 82 5.30 8.50 -0.40
C ILE A 82 5.21 10.00 -0.66
N PHE A 83 4.63 10.76 0.27
CA PHE A 83 4.53 12.20 0.15
C PHE A 83 5.91 12.85 0.03
N GLU A 84 6.88 12.44 0.86
CA GLU A 84 8.28 12.86 0.75
C GLU A 84 8.87 12.57 -0.64
N MET A 85 8.63 11.35 -1.17
CA MET A 85 9.12 10.96 -2.50
C MET A 85 8.46 11.70 -3.67
N VAL A 86 7.22 12.17 -3.51
CA VAL A 86 6.48 12.90 -4.56
C VAL A 86 6.79 14.39 -4.53
N ARG A 87 7.13 14.94 -3.37
CA ARG A 87 7.41 16.38 -3.19
C ARG A 87 8.77 16.81 -3.74
N THR A 88 9.71 15.86 -3.85
CA THR A 88 11.06 16.09 -4.38
C THR A 88 11.05 16.10 -5.90
#